data_AF-A0A258YS84-F1
#
_entry.id   AF-A0A258YS84-F1
#
_cell.length_a   1.000
_cell.length_b   1.000
_cell.length_c   1.000
_cell.angle_alpha   90.00
_cell.angle_beta   90.00
_cell.angle_gamma   90.00
#
_symmetry.space_group_name_H-M   'P 1'
#
loop_
_entity.id
_entity.type
_entity.pdbx_description
1 polymer ?
#
loop_
_entity_poly.entity_id
_entity_poly.type
_entity_poly.pdbx_seq_one_letter_code
_entity_poly.pdbx_strand_id
1 'polypeptide(L)'
;MAKSEAISWFRIQEMFRFQAFHMYGIIGTAVTLGVIGVALIKKFNIRDFHGNPILFFPKDKSITRYLIGGTIFGLGWALSGACPGPMVVNIGYGFLSMIVVFFFAIVGTYLYGVFMKKLPH
;
A
#
# COMPACT_ATOMS: atom_id res chain seq x y z
N MET A 1 -11.46 3.16 -8.35
CA MET A 1 -11.61 2.04 -7.41
C MET A 1 -13.01 1.44 -7.51
N ALA A 2 -14.08 2.18 -7.24
CA ALA A 2 -15.46 1.68 -7.40
C ALA A 2 -15.85 1.30 -8.83
N LYS A 3 -15.61 2.20 -9.78
CA LYS A 3 -15.87 1.99 -11.21
C LYS A 3 -14.93 0.94 -11.86
N SER A 4 -13.90 0.52 -11.12
CA SER A 4 -12.85 -0.38 -11.57
C SER A 4 -13.02 -1.80 -11.00
N GLU A 5 -14.10 -2.06 -10.26
CA GLU A 5 -14.38 -3.30 -9.47
C GLU A 5 -13.28 -3.70 -8.46
N ALA A 6 -12.24 -2.88 -8.29
CA ALA A 6 -11.10 -3.11 -7.39
C ALA A 6 -11.47 -3.02 -5.89
N ILE A 7 -12.76 -2.97 -5.58
CA ILE A 7 -13.34 -2.98 -4.23
C ILE A 7 -13.55 -4.41 -3.73
N SER A 8 -13.79 -5.37 -4.63
CA SER A 8 -14.25 -6.70 -4.23
C SER A 8 -13.09 -7.62 -3.85
N TRP A 9 -13.25 -8.30 -2.73
CA TRP A 9 -12.39 -9.40 -2.25
C TRP A 9 -12.12 -10.45 -3.34
N PHE A 10 -13.12 -10.72 -4.18
CA PHE A 10 -13.06 -11.69 -5.27
C PHE A 10 -11.99 -11.35 -6.31
N ARG A 11 -11.83 -10.08 -6.68
CA ARG A 11 -10.84 -9.66 -7.69
C ARG A 11 -9.40 -9.90 -7.26
N ILE A 12 -9.13 -9.89 -5.96
CA ILE A 12 -7.79 -10.09 -5.41
C ILE A 12 -7.45 -11.57 -5.38
N GLN A 13 -8.40 -12.44 -5.03
CA GLN A 13 -8.25 -13.88 -5.23
C GLN A 13 -8.10 -14.27 -6.70
N GLU A 14 -8.84 -13.60 -7.59
CA GLU A 14 -8.81 -13.82 -9.03
C GLU A 14 -7.49 -13.34 -9.68
N MET A 15 -6.84 -12.34 -9.09
CA MET A 15 -5.44 -12.00 -9.37
C MET A 15 -4.51 -13.16 -9.03
N PHE A 16 -4.56 -13.69 -7.80
CA PHE A 16 -3.69 -14.81 -7.39
C PHE A 16 -3.95 -16.11 -8.18
N ARG A 17 -5.15 -16.28 -8.73
CA ARG A 17 -5.51 -17.39 -9.64
C ARG A 17 -5.17 -17.11 -11.12
N PHE A 18 -4.50 -16.00 -11.42
CA PHE A 18 -4.12 -15.55 -12.77
C PHE A 18 -5.30 -15.38 -13.76
N GLN A 19 -6.51 -15.15 -13.26
CA GLN A 19 -7.71 -15.00 -14.11
C GLN A 19 -8.02 -13.53 -14.43
N ALA A 20 -7.51 -12.57 -13.64
CA ALA A 20 -7.78 -11.14 -13.79
C ALA A 20 -6.63 -10.37 -14.47
N PHE A 21 -6.38 -10.59 -15.76
CA PHE A 21 -5.33 -9.89 -16.54
C PHE A 21 -5.46 -8.36 -16.53
N HIS A 22 -6.68 -7.82 -16.40
CA HIS A 22 -6.92 -6.38 -16.37
C HIS A 22 -6.26 -5.69 -15.16
N MET A 23 -6.28 -6.32 -13.98
CA MET A 23 -5.71 -5.72 -12.77
C MET A 23 -4.17 -5.65 -12.83
N TYR A 24 -3.53 -6.64 -13.45
CA TYR A 24 -2.11 -6.60 -13.73
C TYR A 24 -1.75 -5.43 -14.66
N GLY A 25 -2.58 -5.16 -15.67
CA GLY A 25 -2.43 -3.99 -16.53
C GLY A 25 -2.54 -2.67 -15.77
N ILE A 26 -3.52 -2.53 -14.87
CA ILE A 26 -3.67 -1.32 -14.04
C ILE A 26 -2.46 -1.11 -13.13
N ILE A 27 -2.03 -2.15 -12.41
CA ILE A 27 -0.89 -2.06 -11.50
C ILE A 27 0.40 -1.77 -12.29
N GLY A 28 0.60 -2.46 -13.42
CA GLY A 28 1.78 -2.28 -14.27
C GLY A 28 1.88 -0.87 -14.85
N THR A 29 0.77 -0.33 -15.36
CA THR A 29 0.74 1.05 -15.89
C THR A 29 0.96 2.09 -14.79
N ALA A 30 0.35 1.91 -13.62
CA ALA A 30 0.55 2.80 -12.47
C ALA A 30 2.02 2.82 -12.00
N VAL A 31 2.66 1.65 -11.88
CA VAL A 31 4.07 1.54 -11.50
C VAL A 31 4.96 2.16 -12.57
N THR A 32 4.72 1.87 -13.85
CA THR A 32 5.52 2.40 -14.97
C THR A 32 5.46 3.92 -15.01
N LEU A 33 4.27 4.51 -14.91
CA LEU A 33 4.08 5.96 -14.85
C LEU A 33 4.75 6.57 -13.62
N GLY A 34 4.65 5.92 -12.45
CA GLY A 34 5.31 6.36 -11.23
C GLY A 34 6.84 6.37 -11.35
N VAL A 35 7.43 5.31 -11.93
CA VAL A 35 8.88 5.22 -12.18
C VAL A 35 9.33 6.32 -13.15
N ILE A 36 8.62 6.51 -14.26
CA ILE A 36 8.93 7.55 -15.24
C ILE A 36 8.81 8.94 -14.59
N GLY A 37 7.75 9.19 -13.83
CA GLY A 37 7.54 10.46 -13.13
C GLY A 37 8.66 10.78 -12.14
N VAL A 38 9.05 9.82 -11.29
CA VAL A 38 10.18 9.98 -10.35
C VAL A 38 11.50 10.17 -11.11
N ALA A 39 11.72 9.45 -12.20
CA ALA A 39 12.91 9.61 -13.03
C ALA A 39 12.99 11.00 -13.69
N LEU A 40 11.87 11.52 -14.18
CA LEU A 40 11.77 12.87 -14.75
C LEU A 40 12.01 13.93 -13.67
N ILE A 41 11.41 13.79 -12.47
CA ILE A 41 11.63 14.71 -11.35
C ILE A 41 13.11 14.77 -10.97
N LYS A 42 13.79 13.61 -10.90
CA LYS A 42 15.23 13.54 -10.62
C LYS A 42 16.07 14.14 -11.75
N LYS A 43 15.70 13.91 -13.02
CA LYS A 43 16.46 14.39 -14.19
C LYS A 43 16.32 15.90 -14.40
N PHE A 44 15.12 16.44 -14.21
CA PHE A 44 14.82 17.86 -14.41
C PHE A 44 14.94 18.70 -13.14
N ASN A 45 15.31 18.08 -12.01
CA ASN A 45 15.45 18.73 -10.70
C ASN A 45 14.24 19.62 -10.39
N ILE A 46 13.04 19.06 -10.62
CA ILE A 46 11.78 19.77 -10.49
C ILE A 46 11.64 20.23 -9.04
N ARG A 47 11.45 21.53 -8.88
CA ARG A 47 11.26 22.16 -7.59
C ARG A 47 9.79 22.07 -7.23
N ASP A 48 9.53 21.90 -5.94
CA ASP A 48 8.19 21.99 -5.39
C ASP A 48 7.60 23.38 -5.66
N PHE A 49 6.30 23.57 -5.44
CA PHE A 49 5.60 24.84 -5.61
C PHE A 49 6.25 25.99 -4.81
N HIS A 50 6.97 25.66 -3.74
CA HIS A 50 7.75 26.58 -2.89
C HIS A 50 9.23 26.74 -3.29
N GLY A 51 9.67 26.18 -4.43
CA GLY A 51 11.04 26.31 -4.93
C GLY A 51 12.08 25.36 -4.30
N ASN A 52 11.67 24.47 -3.40
CA ASN A 52 12.56 23.50 -2.76
C ASN A 52 12.82 22.29 -3.67
N PRO A 53 14.05 21.75 -3.71
CA PRO A 53 14.33 20.52 -4.46
C PRO A 53 13.59 19.33 -3.83
N ILE A 54 13.03 18.45 -4.65
CA ILE A 54 12.39 17.21 -4.20
C ILE A 54 13.48 16.22 -3.78
N LEU A 55 13.78 16.17 -2.48
CA LEU A 55 14.75 15.25 -1.89
C LEU A 55 14.11 13.88 -1.64
N PHE A 56 14.63 12.85 -2.31
CA PHE A 56 14.23 11.46 -2.07
C PHE A 56 15.13 10.85 -1.00
N PHE A 57 14.62 10.66 0.21
CA PHE A 57 15.35 10.00 1.28
C PHE A 57 15.45 8.49 1.00
N PRO A 58 16.66 7.91 0.95
CA PRO A 58 16.83 6.47 0.77
C PRO A 58 16.26 5.74 1.99
N LYS A 59 15.59 4.62 1.74
CA LYS A 59 15.10 3.73 2.80
C LYS A 59 16.28 3.08 3.51
N ASP A 60 16.22 2.95 4.83
CA ASP A 60 17.23 2.23 5.61
C ASP A 60 17.34 0.77 5.13
N LYS A 61 18.57 0.29 4.91
CA LYS A 61 18.80 -1.07 4.39
C LYS A 61 18.76 -2.11 5.52
N SER A 62 17.59 -2.39 6.08
CA SER A 62 17.39 -3.51 7.01
C SER A 62 16.55 -4.61 6.37
N ILE A 63 17.22 -5.66 5.86
CA ILE A 63 16.56 -6.79 5.19
C ILE A 63 15.64 -7.53 6.16
N THR A 64 16.13 -7.82 7.36
CA THR A 64 15.38 -8.55 8.40
C THR A 64 14.09 -7.84 8.77
N ARG A 65 14.13 -6.50 8.94
CA ARG A 65 12.96 -5.69 9.27
C ARG A 65 11.90 -5.75 8.18
N TYR A 66 12.30 -5.65 6.92
CA TYR A 66 11.33 -5.68 5.81
C TYR A 66 10.78 -7.07 5.54
N LEU A 67 11.56 -8.11 5.76
CA LEU A 67 11.11 -9.48 5.55
C LEU A 67 10.10 -9.89 6.64
N ILE A 68 10.38 -9.61 7.91
CA ILE A 68 9.44 -9.89 9.02
C ILE A 68 8.21 -8.98 8.92
N GLY A 69 8.41 -7.67 8.75
CA GLY A 69 7.29 -6.73 8.64
C GLY A 69 6.42 -7.00 7.41
N GLY A 70 7.04 -7.30 6.26
CA GLY A 70 6.35 -7.60 5.02
C GLY A 70 5.57 -8.91 5.08
N THR A 71 6.11 -9.96 5.71
CA THR A 71 5.38 -11.23 5.89
C THR A 71 4.20 -11.08 6.84
N ILE A 72 4.36 -10.42 8.00
CA ILE A 72 3.25 -10.17 8.93
C ILE A 72 2.16 -9.32 8.26
N PHE A 73 2.55 -8.26 7.55
CA PHE A 73 1.60 -7.42 6.81
C PHE A 73 0.89 -8.20 5.69
N GLY A 74 1.63 -9.01 4.94
CA GLY A 74 1.08 -9.86 3.87
C GLY A 74 0.11 -10.92 4.39
N LEU A 75 0.42 -11.56 5.52
CA LEU A 75 -0.48 -12.50 6.19
C LEU A 75 -1.74 -11.81 6.70
N GLY A 76 -1.59 -10.63 7.33
CA GLY A 76 -2.72 -9.81 7.77
C GLY A 76 -3.62 -9.39 6.61
N TRP A 77 -3.03 -9.02 5.47
CA TRP A 77 -3.76 -8.79 4.24
C TRP A 77 -4.52 -10.05 3.83
N ALA A 78 -3.83 -11.18 3.67
CA ALA A 78 -4.45 -12.43 3.21
C ALA A 78 -5.65 -12.86 4.07
N LEU A 79 -5.57 -12.64 5.39
CA LEU A 79 -6.64 -12.90 6.34
C LEU A 79 -7.78 -11.88 6.24
N SER A 80 -7.48 -10.58 6.15
CA SER A 80 -8.48 -9.52 6.09
C SER A 80 -9.20 -9.47 4.75
N GLY A 81 -8.54 -9.93 3.69
CA GLY A 81 -9.13 -9.93 2.37
C GLY A 81 -9.27 -8.56 1.71
N ALA A 82 -8.66 -7.52 2.29
CA ALA A 82 -8.73 -6.17 1.76
C ALA A 82 -7.42 -5.40 2.00
N CYS A 83 -7.02 -4.59 1.02
CA CYS A 83 -5.90 -3.66 1.18
C CYS A 83 -6.39 -2.40 1.90
N PRO A 84 -5.47 -1.61 2.48
CA PRO A 84 -5.81 -0.33 3.09
C PRO A 84 -6.63 0.59 2.16
N GLY A 85 -6.40 0.54 0.84
CA GLY A 85 -7.20 1.26 -0.15
C GLY A 85 -8.68 0.80 -0.18
N PRO A 86 -8.97 -0.45 -0.58
CA PRO A 86 -10.31 -1.00 -0.55
C PRO A 86 -10.98 -1.01 0.82
N MET A 87 -10.23 -1.07 1.93
CA MET A 87 -10.82 -0.99 3.28
C MET A 87 -11.57 0.33 3.48
N VAL A 88 -10.94 1.47 3.15
CA VAL A 88 -11.58 2.79 3.29
C VAL A 88 -12.75 2.95 2.31
N VAL A 89 -12.62 2.44 1.09
CA VAL A 89 -13.69 2.52 0.10
C VAL A 89 -14.89 1.63 0.50
N ASN A 90 -14.65 0.40 0.99
CA ASN A 90 -15.71 -0.51 1.44
C ASN A 90 -16.49 0.05 2.63
N ILE A 91 -15.84 0.77 3.54
CA ILE A 91 -16.52 1.50 4.62
C ILE A 91 -17.47 2.56 4.04
N GLY A 92 -17.02 3.32 3.03
CA GLY A 92 -17.86 4.28 2.33
C GLY A 92 -19.04 3.67 1.57
N TYR A 93 -18.95 2.38 1.21
CA TYR A 93 -20.04 1.60 0.59
C TYR A 93 -20.99 0.92 1.59
N GLY A 94 -20.78 1.09 2.90
CA GLY A 94 -21.67 0.56 3.93
C GLY A 94 -21.30 -0.82 4.49
N PHE A 95 -20.13 -1.37 4.15
CA PHE A 95 -19.65 -2.62 4.75
C PHE A 95 -19.10 -2.36 6.16
N LEU A 96 -19.97 -2.44 7.16
CA LEU A 96 -19.65 -2.21 8.57
C LEU A 96 -18.54 -3.14 9.12
N SER A 97 -18.45 -4.38 8.61
CA SER A 97 -17.41 -5.33 9.02
C SER A 97 -15.99 -4.84 8.74
N MET A 98 -15.80 -4.01 7.69
CA MET A 98 -14.48 -3.45 7.36
C MET A 98 -14.03 -2.36 8.33
N ILE A 99 -14.96 -1.73 9.07
CA ILE A 99 -14.62 -0.75 10.11
C ILE A 99 -13.82 -1.43 11.23
N VAL A 100 -14.21 -2.64 11.63
CA VAL A 100 -13.51 -3.40 12.68
C VAL A 100 -12.08 -3.71 12.24
N VAL A 101 -11.91 -4.23 11.02
CA VAL A 101 -10.59 -4.54 10.46
C VAL A 101 -9.74 -3.27 10.36
N PHE A 102 -10.31 -2.17 9.88
CA PHE A 102 -9.61 -0.89 9.76
C PHE A 102 -9.20 -0.32 11.11
N PHE A 103 -10.06 -0.42 12.11
CA PHE A 103 -9.76 -0.01 13.48
C PHE A 103 -8.58 -0.79 14.05
N PHE A 104 -8.60 -2.13 13.97
CA PHE A 104 -7.48 -2.95 14.42
C PHE A 104 -6.20 -2.72 13.62
N ALA A 105 -6.29 -2.43 12.31
CA ALA A 105 -5.13 -2.06 11.51
C ALA A 105 -4.48 -0.75 12.00
N ILE A 106 -5.28 0.26 12.34
CA ILE A 106 -4.79 1.52 12.92
C ILE A 106 -4.15 1.26 14.28
N VAL A 107 -4.82 0.52 15.16
CA VAL A 107 -4.30 0.19 16.50
C VAL A 107 -2.98 -0.57 16.40
N GLY A 108 -2.89 -1.57 15.51
CA GLY A 108 -1.65 -2.31 15.26
C GLY A 108 -0.51 -1.43 14.75
N THR A 109 -0.82 -0.50 13.85
CA THR A 109 0.17 0.46 13.31
C THR A 109 0.64 1.44 14.40
N TYR A 110 -0.27 1.91 15.24
CA TYR A 110 0.04 2.79 16.38
C TYR A 110 0.92 2.08 17.41
N LEU A 111 0.54 0.85 17.79
CA LEU A 111 1.34 0.02 18.70
C LEU A 111 2.73 -0.22 18.13
N TYR A 112 2.85 -0.59 16.85
CA TYR A 112 4.15 -0.73 16.20
C TYR A 112 4.95 0.57 16.26
N GLY A 113 4.33 1.74 16.02
CA GLY A 113 5.00 3.05 16.12
C GLY A 113 5.53 3.36 17.53
N VAL A 114 4.78 3.00 18.57
CA VAL A 114 5.21 3.18 19.97
C VAL A 114 6.34 2.22 20.33
N PHE A 115 6.22 0.95 19.95
CA PHE A 115 7.22 -0.08 20.23
C PHE A 115 8.44 -0.04 19.32
N MET A 116 8.38 0.68 18.20
CA MET A 116 9.48 0.80 17.24
C MET A 116 10.75 1.30 17.92
N LYS A 117 10.65 2.22 18.90
CA LYS A 117 11.82 2.73 19.66
C LYS A 117 12.50 1.68 20.57
N LYS A 118 11.82 0.58 20.89
CA LYS A 118 12.31 -0.49 21.79
C LYS A 118 12.74 -1.76 21.05
N LEU A 119 12.42 -1.88 19.76
CA LEU A 119 12.83 -3.02 18.94
C LEU A 119 14.30 -2.84 18.52
N PRO A 120 15.19 -3.82 18.72
CA PRO A 120 16.56 -3.75 18.22
C PRO A 120 16.51 -3.57 16.70
N HIS A 121 17.12 -2.47 16.21
CA HIS A 121 17.16 -2.10 14.79
C HIS A 121 18.26 -2.87 14.07
#